data_AF-A0A4Z0HIN5-F1
#
_entry.id   AF-A0A4Z0HIN5-F1
#
_cell.length_a   1.000
_cell.length_b   1.000
_cell.length_c   1.000
_cell.angle_alpha   90.00
_cell.angle_beta   90.00
_cell.angle_gamma   90.00
#
_symmetry.space_group_name_H-M   'P 1'
#
loop_
_entity.id
_entity.type
_entity.pdbx_description
1 polymer ?
#
loop_
_entity_poly.entity_id
_entity_poly.type
_entity_poly.pdbx_seq_one_letter_code
_entity_poly.pdbx_strand_id
1 'polypeptide(L)'
;MTNTDMLNAAAATGTAMEQAVAIFMLHPENFAASVAAGYENPLAGYVAGRGGVLGDASGATVSAVFAVFEPTGLSAMWDEGVAVRGAEGAAQQYWEQAAEFGRKYLSAAEGLDRISELGEKLIAATPIAGLPLFAGWRAMPLADDAPARALQVMFVLRELRAGVHFNALTISGIAPVEAHMLNKGPQYTAMFGWPEPFADGEDKKDRYAEIEQATNRRMVEIFETALDPAEAEELARLSTEALATFKAGVPG
;
A
#
# COMPACT_ATOMS: atom_id res chain seq x y z
N MET A 1 -8.52 -19.47 21.08
CA MET A 1 -8.65 -18.14 20.46
C MET A 1 -9.97 -18.07 19.73
N THR A 2 -10.67 -16.95 19.87
CA THR A 2 -11.94 -16.66 19.22
C THR A 2 -11.70 -16.00 17.87
N ASN A 3 -12.70 -15.96 16.98
CA ASN A 3 -12.63 -15.24 15.70
C ASN A 3 -12.20 -13.75 15.90
N THR A 4 -12.58 -13.16 17.04
CA THR A 4 -12.18 -11.81 17.47
C THR A 4 -10.67 -11.61 17.60
N ASP A 5 -9.93 -12.62 18.05
CA ASP A 5 -8.47 -12.51 18.26
C ASP A 5 -7.74 -12.40 16.91
N MET A 6 -8.16 -13.21 15.93
CA MET A 6 -7.62 -13.14 14.56
C MET A 6 -7.97 -11.81 13.88
N LEU A 7 -9.21 -11.33 14.05
CA LEU A 7 -9.63 -10.03 13.54
C LEU A 7 -8.76 -8.89 14.08
N ASN A 8 -8.49 -8.89 15.39
CA ASN A 8 -7.64 -7.88 16.02
C ASN A 8 -6.20 -7.95 15.50
N ALA A 9 -5.64 -9.15 15.37
CA ALA A 9 -4.30 -9.34 14.83
C ALA A 9 -4.16 -8.87 13.37
N ALA A 10 -5.12 -9.22 12.51
CA ALA A 10 -5.15 -8.78 11.11
C ALA A 10 -5.30 -7.25 11.01
N ALA A 11 -6.16 -6.63 11.83
CA ALA A 11 -6.37 -5.19 11.85
C ALA A 11 -5.14 -4.41 12.35
N ALA A 12 -4.50 -4.90 13.43
CA ALA A 12 -3.28 -4.29 13.97
C ALA A 12 -2.12 -4.39 12.97
N THR A 13 -1.92 -5.57 12.36
CA THR A 13 -0.93 -5.78 11.30
C THR A 13 -1.17 -4.84 10.12
N GLY A 14 -2.40 -4.78 9.62
CA GLY A 14 -2.77 -3.91 8.50
C GLY A 14 -2.54 -2.43 8.79
N THR A 15 -2.91 -1.97 9.99
CA THR A 15 -2.66 -0.58 10.44
C THR A 15 -1.18 -0.27 10.50
N ALA A 16 -0.38 -1.20 11.04
CA ALA A 16 1.05 -1.00 11.19
C ALA A 16 1.76 -0.89 9.83
N MET A 17 1.45 -1.81 8.91
CA MET A 17 2.01 -1.84 7.56
C MET A 17 1.54 -0.64 6.72
N GLU A 18 0.27 -0.25 6.80
CA GLU A 18 -0.24 0.95 6.12
C GLU A 18 0.56 2.19 6.53
N GLN A 19 0.76 2.40 7.84
CA GLN A 19 1.45 3.58 8.34
C GLN A 19 2.96 3.55 8.03
N ALA A 20 3.62 2.40 8.18
CA ALA A 20 5.04 2.26 7.88
C ALA A 20 5.31 2.55 6.39
N VAL A 21 4.50 1.97 5.51
CA VAL A 21 4.64 2.16 4.07
C VAL A 21 4.23 3.58 3.66
N ALA A 22 3.23 4.18 4.30
CA ALA A 22 2.87 5.58 4.06
C ALA A 22 4.01 6.54 4.44
N ILE A 23 4.73 6.28 5.53
CA ILE A 23 5.92 7.05 5.91
C ILE A 23 6.94 7.01 4.76
N PHE A 24 7.29 5.84 4.23
CA PHE A 24 8.17 5.73 3.06
C PHE A 24 7.61 6.47 1.83
N MET A 25 6.37 6.19 1.46
CA MET A 25 5.76 6.68 0.22
C MET A 25 5.67 8.21 0.15
N LEU A 26 5.46 8.86 1.30
CA LEU A 26 5.23 10.30 1.41
C LEU A 26 6.44 11.06 1.96
N HIS A 27 7.55 10.37 2.25
CA HIS A 27 8.72 11.03 2.82
C HIS A 27 9.39 11.97 1.81
N PRO A 28 9.80 13.20 2.22
CA PRO A 28 10.53 14.12 1.34
C PRO A 28 11.80 13.53 0.74
N GLU A 29 12.51 12.65 1.46
CA GLU A 29 13.70 11.99 0.90
C GLU A 29 13.36 11.06 -0.28
N ASN A 30 12.19 10.41 -0.27
CA ASN A 30 11.78 9.55 -1.38
C ASN A 30 11.42 10.38 -2.62
N PHE A 31 10.78 11.53 -2.41
CA PHE A 31 10.55 12.50 -3.50
C PHE A 31 11.87 13.07 -4.03
N ALA A 32 12.83 13.41 -3.16
CA ALA A 32 14.16 13.86 -3.57
C ALA A 32 14.93 12.77 -4.34
N ALA A 33 14.84 11.51 -3.91
CA ALA A 33 15.43 10.38 -4.61
C ALA A 33 14.78 10.16 -5.98
N SER A 34 13.47 10.40 -6.11
CA SER A 34 12.78 10.37 -7.41
C SER A 34 13.29 11.49 -8.33
N VAL A 35 13.44 12.71 -7.82
CA VAL A 35 14.03 13.82 -8.59
C VAL A 35 15.46 13.48 -9.04
N ALA A 36 16.28 12.93 -8.15
CA ALA A 36 17.64 12.49 -8.48
C ALA A 36 17.67 11.37 -9.53
N ALA A 37 16.59 10.58 -9.64
CA ALA A 37 16.43 9.52 -10.63
C ALA A 37 15.94 10.03 -12.02
N GLY A 38 15.70 11.33 -12.17
CA GLY A 38 15.30 11.97 -13.42
C GLY A 38 13.82 12.39 -13.50
N TYR A 39 13.04 12.22 -12.44
CA TYR A 39 11.65 12.65 -12.41
C TYR A 39 11.54 14.14 -12.04
N GLU A 40 11.28 15.02 -13.01
CA GLU A 40 11.06 16.45 -12.73
C GLU A 40 9.85 16.66 -11.79
N ASN A 41 8.79 15.89 -12.02
CA ASN A 41 7.64 15.77 -11.13
C ASN A 41 7.79 14.54 -10.21
N PRO A 42 8.05 14.71 -8.90
CA PRO A 42 8.20 13.57 -7.99
C PRO A 42 6.92 12.75 -7.84
N LEU A 43 5.73 13.32 -8.08
CA LEU A 43 4.47 12.56 -8.08
C LEU A 43 4.34 11.68 -9.32
N ALA A 44 4.85 12.10 -10.47
CA ALA A 44 4.95 11.23 -11.64
C ALA A 44 5.91 10.06 -11.37
N GLY A 45 7.03 10.31 -10.68
CA GLY A 45 7.93 9.26 -10.18
C GLY A 45 7.24 8.29 -9.23
N TYR A 46 6.41 8.79 -8.31
CA TYR A 46 5.58 7.96 -7.43
C TYR A 46 4.59 7.09 -8.21
N VAL A 47 3.86 7.66 -9.17
CA VAL A 47 2.85 6.94 -9.97
C VAL A 47 3.51 5.88 -10.86
N ALA A 48 4.56 6.23 -11.60
CA ALA A 48 5.30 5.29 -12.43
C ALA A 48 6.00 4.22 -11.59
N GLY A 49 6.60 4.60 -10.45
CA GLY A 49 7.25 3.69 -9.52
C GLY A 49 6.28 2.67 -8.92
N ARG A 50 5.12 3.11 -8.43
CA ARG A 50 4.09 2.21 -7.88
C ARG A 50 3.37 1.38 -8.94
N GLY A 51 3.11 1.97 -10.10
CA GLY A 51 2.35 1.35 -11.19
C GLY A 51 3.18 0.48 -12.12
N GLY A 52 4.50 0.62 -12.10
CA GLY A 52 5.40 -0.01 -13.07
C GLY A 52 5.33 -1.54 -13.12
N VAL A 53 4.96 -2.18 -12.00
CA VAL A 53 4.74 -3.63 -11.92
C VAL A 53 3.55 -4.14 -12.77
N LEU A 54 2.73 -3.22 -13.30
CA LEU A 54 1.65 -3.52 -14.24
C LEU A 54 2.14 -3.68 -15.68
N GLY A 55 3.42 -3.41 -15.96
CA GLY A 55 4.02 -3.46 -17.29
C GLY A 55 3.61 -2.29 -18.18
N ASP A 56 3.73 -2.47 -19.50
CA ASP A 56 3.40 -1.46 -20.53
C ASP A 56 1.88 -1.24 -20.67
N ALA A 57 1.28 -0.69 -19.61
CA ALA A 57 -0.13 -0.33 -19.54
C ALA A 57 -0.36 1.13 -20.01
N SER A 58 -1.59 1.43 -20.44
CA SER A 58 -2.01 2.81 -20.68
C SER A 58 -2.30 3.54 -19.37
N GLY A 59 -2.18 4.87 -19.35
CA GLY A 59 -2.55 5.67 -18.18
C GLY A 59 -4.00 5.47 -17.72
N ALA A 60 -4.93 5.18 -18.65
CA ALA A 60 -6.31 4.79 -18.32
C ALA A 60 -6.40 3.44 -17.58
N THR A 61 -5.54 2.48 -17.92
CA THR A 61 -5.47 1.19 -17.24
C THR A 61 -4.90 1.36 -15.83
N VAL A 62 -3.84 2.15 -15.70
CA VAL A 62 -3.23 2.45 -14.39
C VAL A 62 -4.21 3.23 -13.51
N SER A 63 -4.98 4.18 -14.07
CA SER A 63 -5.99 4.92 -13.31
C SER A 63 -7.17 4.09 -12.85
N ALA A 64 -7.58 3.09 -13.64
CA ALA A 64 -8.57 2.11 -13.19
C ALA A 64 -8.07 1.28 -11.99
N VAL A 65 -6.77 0.99 -11.91
CA VAL A 65 -6.17 0.24 -10.78
C VAL A 65 -5.96 1.13 -9.56
N PHE A 66 -5.55 2.38 -9.76
CA PHE A 66 -5.35 3.40 -8.72
C PHE A 66 -6.66 4.16 -8.46
N ALA A 67 -7.76 3.42 -8.30
CA ALA A 67 -9.14 3.91 -8.33
C ALA A 67 -9.46 5.10 -7.39
N VAL A 68 -8.61 5.38 -6.43
CA VAL A 68 -8.74 6.49 -5.47
C VAL A 68 -8.25 7.84 -6.00
N PHE A 69 -7.40 7.89 -7.02
CA PHE A 69 -6.93 9.18 -7.58
C PHE A 69 -7.92 9.72 -8.61
N GLU A 70 -7.91 11.05 -8.82
CA GLU A 70 -8.60 11.62 -9.98
C GLU A 70 -7.98 11.04 -11.27
N PRO A 71 -8.80 10.41 -12.14
CA PRO A 71 -8.29 9.53 -13.18
C PRO A 71 -7.50 10.27 -14.28
N THR A 72 -7.84 11.51 -14.58
CA THR A 72 -7.17 12.31 -15.62
C THR A 72 -5.77 12.71 -15.17
N GLY A 73 -5.65 13.25 -13.96
CA GLY A 73 -4.41 13.64 -13.33
C GLY A 73 -3.49 12.44 -13.11
N LEU A 74 -4.03 11.30 -12.67
CA LEU A 74 -3.22 10.09 -12.53
C LEU A 74 -2.74 9.56 -13.90
N SER A 75 -3.59 9.54 -14.93
CA SER A 75 -3.16 9.14 -16.28
C SER A 75 -2.03 10.03 -16.79
N ALA A 76 -2.12 11.34 -16.58
CA ALA A 76 -1.07 12.28 -16.98
C ALA A 76 0.24 12.05 -16.20
N MET A 77 0.17 11.82 -14.88
CA MET A 77 1.34 11.49 -14.05
C MET A 77 1.98 10.15 -14.44
N TRP A 78 1.17 9.16 -14.86
CA TRP A 78 1.68 7.91 -15.40
C TRP A 78 2.45 8.15 -16.70
N ASP A 79 1.82 8.79 -17.69
CA ASP A 79 2.41 9.03 -19.00
C ASP A 79 3.72 9.84 -18.89
N GLU A 80 3.75 10.85 -18.01
CA GLU A 80 4.95 11.63 -17.67
C GLU A 80 6.04 10.75 -17.05
N GLY A 81 5.71 9.98 -16.00
CA GLY A 81 6.70 9.21 -15.25
C GLY A 81 7.29 8.05 -16.07
N VAL A 82 6.47 7.29 -16.79
CA VAL A 82 6.99 6.15 -17.56
C VAL A 82 7.89 6.58 -18.72
N ALA A 83 7.76 7.82 -19.21
CA ALA A 83 8.66 8.35 -20.23
C ALA A 83 10.13 8.45 -19.76
N VAL A 84 10.39 8.49 -18.45
CA VAL A 84 11.76 8.60 -17.90
C VAL A 84 12.56 7.30 -18.10
N ARG A 85 11.95 6.14 -17.83
CA ARG A 85 12.66 4.84 -17.85
C ARG A 85 11.79 3.60 -18.08
N GLY A 86 10.57 3.77 -18.60
CA GLY A 86 9.61 2.70 -18.77
C GLY A 86 9.03 2.17 -17.45
N ALA A 87 8.01 1.32 -17.56
CA ALA A 87 7.30 0.78 -16.41
C ALA A 87 8.18 -0.12 -15.52
N GLU A 88 8.89 -1.08 -16.12
CA GLU A 88 9.78 -2.00 -15.38
C GLU A 88 10.90 -1.26 -14.66
N GLY A 89 11.57 -0.33 -15.36
CA GLY A 89 12.64 0.47 -14.78
C GLY A 89 12.16 1.39 -13.65
N ALA A 90 10.93 1.92 -13.76
CA ALA A 90 10.32 2.71 -12.70
C ALA A 90 10.02 1.85 -11.46
N ALA A 91 9.43 0.66 -11.64
CA ALA A 91 9.17 -0.27 -10.55
C ALA A 91 10.47 -0.72 -9.86
N GLN A 92 11.51 -1.09 -10.63
CA GLN A 92 12.80 -1.48 -10.06
C GLN A 92 13.43 -0.35 -9.25
N GLN A 93 13.38 0.89 -9.73
CA GLN A 93 13.88 2.05 -9.00
C GLN A 93 13.13 2.26 -7.68
N TYR A 94 11.80 2.16 -7.71
CA TYR A 94 10.96 2.38 -6.54
C TYR A 94 11.14 1.27 -5.49
N TRP A 95 11.34 0.04 -5.96
CA TRP A 95 11.73 -1.10 -5.14
C TRP A 95 13.09 -0.92 -4.49
N GLU A 96 14.01 -0.33 -5.27
CA GLU A 96 15.27 0.28 -4.86
C GLU A 96 15.14 1.12 -3.59
N GLN A 97 14.36 2.20 -3.75
CA GLN A 97 14.13 3.18 -2.71
C GLN A 97 13.49 2.56 -1.47
N ALA A 98 12.55 1.62 -1.63
CA ALA A 98 11.97 0.90 -0.50
C ALA A 98 13.03 0.08 0.27
N ALA A 99 13.94 -0.60 -0.42
CA ALA A 99 15.02 -1.34 0.23
C ALA A 99 15.95 -0.40 1.01
N GLU A 100 16.44 0.67 0.37
CA GLU A 100 17.33 1.66 0.98
C GLU A 100 16.70 2.34 2.20
N PHE A 101 15.41 2.69 2.10
CA PHE A 101 14.67 3.29 3.21
C PHE A 101 14.53 2.32 4.39
N GLY A 102 14.29 1.04 4.11
CA GLY A 102 14.27 -0.03 5.11
C GLY A 102 15.61 -0.17 5.84
N ARG A 103 16.72 -0.24 5.09
CA ARG A 103 18.08 -0.27 5.66
C ARG A 103 18.34 0.90 6.61
N LYS A 104 17.94 2.10 6.18
CA LYS A 104 18.19 3.34 6.92
C LYS A 104 17.38 3.41 8.22
N TYR A 105 16.10 3.06 8.18
CA TYR A 105 15.18 3.39 9.27
C TYR A 105 14.61 2.21 10.06
N LEU A 106 14.74 0.96 9.57
CA LEU A 106 14.34 -0.24 10.32
C LEU A 106 15.51 -0.98 10.97
N SER A 107 16.76 -0.57 10.76
CA SER A 107 17.93 -1.30 11.28
C SER A 107 17.95 -1.48 12.80
N ALA A 108 17.27 -0.62 13.56
CA ALA A 108 17.14 -0.73 15.01
C ALA A 108 15.89 -1.50 15.48
N ALA A 109 15.03 -1.96 14.57
CA ALA A 109 13.83 -2.71 14.92
C ALA A 109 14.17 -4.20 15.14
N GLU A 110 13.53 -4.80 16.14
CA GLU A 110 13.67 -6.22 16.43
C GLU A 110 12.71 -7.06 15.58
N GLY A 111 13.06 -8.32 15.33
CA GLY A 111 12.16 -9.30 14.70
C GLY A 111 11.87 -9.10 13.21
N LEU A 112 12.67 -8.32 12.48
CA LEU A 112 12.47 -8.04 11.05
C LEU A 112 12.46 -9.31 10.18
N ASP A 113 13.33 -10.28 10.46
CA ASP A 113 13.33 -11.58 9.77
C ASP A 113 12.01 -12.32 10.00
N ARG A 114 11.48 -12.26 11.22
CA ARG A 114 10.22 -12.93 11.58
C ARG A 114 9.00 -12.24 10.95
N ILE A 115 9.01 -10.90 10.86
CA ILE A 115 8.01 -10.15 10.09
C ILE A 115 8.02 -10.60 8.63
N SER A 116 9.21 -10.72 8.04
CA SER A 116 9.37 -11.14 6.64
C SER A 116 8.86 -12.56 6.44
N GLU A 117 9.26 -13.51 7.29
CA GLU A 117 8.82 -14.90 7.23
C GLU A 117 7.29 -15.04 7.29
N LEU A 118 6.65 -14.43 8.29
CA LEU A 118 5.20 -14.49 8.47
C LEU A 118 4.44 -13.75 7.36
N GLY A 119 4.98 -12.61 6.92
CA GLY A 119 4.40 -11.86 5.82
C GLY A 119 4.51 -12.59 4.48
N GLU A 120 5.62 -13.29 4.23
CA GLU A 120 5.81 -14.13 3.05
C GLU A 120 4.84 -15.32 3.02
N LYS A 121 4.48 -15.90 4.18
CA LYS A 121 3.39 -16.91 4.26
C LYS A 121 2.05 -16.33 3.79
N LEU A 122 1.68 -15.13 4.24
CA LEU A 122 0.46 -14.44 3.79
C LEU A 122 0.49 -14.17 2.28
N ILE A 123 1.62 -13.66 1.76
CA ILE A 123 1.80 -13.41 0.33
C ILE A 123 1.63 -14.71 -0.46
N ALA A 124 2.27 -15.79 -0.01
CA ALA A 124 2.23 -17.09 -0.66
C ALA A 124 0.80 -17.67 -0.73
N ALA A 125 0.04 -17.60 0.38
CA ALA A 125 -1.31 -18.13 0.49
C ALA A 125 -2.37 -17.32 -0.27
N THR A 126 -2.08 -16.07 -0.63
CA THR A 126 -3.08 -15.15 -1.19
C THR A 126 -3.28 -15.36 -2.70
N PRO A 127 -4.52 -15.61 -3.18
CA PRO A 127 -4.83 -15.61 -4.61
C PRO A 127 -4.70 -14.22 -5.23
N ILE A 128 -4.25 -14.13 -6.48
CA ILE A 128 -3.98 -12.84 -7.16
C ILE A 128 -5.17 -12.23 -7.90
N ALA A 129 -6.27 -12.98 -8.06
CA ALA A 129 -7.41 -12.55 -8.87
C ALA A 129 -8.00 -11.23 -8.34
N GLY A 130 -8.11 -10.22 -9.21
CA GLY A 130 -8.59 -8.88 -8.84
C GLY A 130 -7.57 -8.02 -8.07
N LEU A 131 -6.33 -8.48 -7.89
CA LEU A 131 -5.32 -7.78 -7.08
C LEU A 131 -4.06 -7.46 -7.91
N PRO A 132 -4.16 -6.66 -9.00
CA PRO A 132 -3.09 -6.52 -9.98
C PRO A 132 -1.80 -5.90 -9.42
N LEU A 133 -1.90 -4.87 -8.56
CA LEU A 133 -0.71 -4.29 -7.91
C LEU A 133 -0.02 -5.30 -6.99
N PHE A 134 -0.78 -5.95 -6.11
CA PHE A 134 -0.26 -7.02 -5.25
C PHE A 134 0.39 -8.14 -6.08
N ALA A 135 -0.24 -8.55 -7.18
CA ALA A 135 0.27 -9.59 -8.07
C ALA A 135 1.62 -9.20 -8.71
N GLY A 136 1.78 -7.95 -9.12
CA GLY A 136 3.03 -7.43 -9.64
C GLY A 136 4.10 -7.30 -8.55
N TRP A 137 3.77 -6.69 -7.42
CA TRP A 137 4.73 -6.47 -6.32
C TRP A 137 5.21 -7.76 -5.67
N ARG A 138 4.36 -8.80 -5.51
CA ARG A 138 4.80 -10.09 -4.97
C ARG A 138 5.77 -10.86 -5.87
N ALA A 139 5.89 -10.47 -7.14
CA ALA A 139 6.81 -11.09 -8.10
C ALA A 139 8.18 -10.41 -8.12
N MET A 140 8.30 -9.21 -7.53
CA MET A 140 9.57 -8.50 -7.44
C MET A 140 10.54 -9.25 -6.50
N PRO A 141 11.84 -9.32 -6.83
CA PRO A 141 12.82 -9.97 -5.97
C PRO A 141 12.96 -9.21 -4.66
N LEU A 142 12.92 -9.94 -3.54
CA LEU A 142 13.14 -9.37 -2.22
C LEU A 142 14.65 -9.22 -1.94
N ALA A 143 15.00 -8.20 -1.16
CA ALA A 143 16.36 -8.03 -0.64
C ALA A 143 16.75 -9.17 0.32
N ASP A 144 18.05 -9.43 0.42
CA ASP A 144 18.60 -10.52 1.25
C ASP A 144 18.78 -10.15 2.73
N ASP A 145 18.83 -8.86 3.06
CA ASP A 145 18.97 -8.38 4.44
C ASP A 145 17.63 -8.02 5.08
N ALA A 146 17.56 -8.25 6.39
CA ALA A 146 16.33 -8.14 7.17
C ALA A 146 15.63 -6.77 7.07
N PRO A 147 16.32 -5.60 7.20
CA PRO A 147 15.62 -4.31 7.19
C PRO A 147 14.99 -3.96 5.84
N ALA A 148 15.71 -4.19 4.74
CA ALA A 148 15.18 -3.96 3.40
C ALA A 148 14.02 -4.93 3.10
N ARG A 149 14.23 -6.22 3.37
CA ARG A 149 13.23 -7.27 3.13
C ARG A 149 11.94 -7.02 3.90
N ALA A 150 12.04 -6.64 5.17
CA ALA A 150 10.87 -6.36 6.00
C ALA A 150 10.01 -5.22 5.43
N LEU A 151 10.62 -4.09 5.04
CA LEU A 151 9.84 -2.99 4.45
C LEU A 151 9.21 -3.37 3.11
N GLN A 152 9.92 -4.15 2.29
CA GLN A 152 9.39 -4.68 1.04
C GLN A 152 8.20 -5.65 1.27
N VAL A 153 8.29 -6.55 2.25
CA VAL A 153 7.16 -7.43 2.61
C VAL A 153 5.97 -6.62 3.14
N MET A 154 6.20 -5.64 4.02
CA MET A 154 5.15 -4.72 4.49
C MET A 154 4.51 -3.95 3.32
N PHE A 155 5.30 -3.52 2.34
CA PHE A 155 4.82 -2.87 1.13
C PHE A 155 3.86 -3.76 0.35
N VAL A 156 4.25 -5.01 0.06
CA VAL A 156 3.41 -5.96 -0.68
C VAL A 156 2.10 -6.21 0.07
N LEU A 157 2.14 -6.39 1.40
CA LEU A 157 0.95 -6.63 2.22
C LEU A 157 0.06 -5.38 2.34
N ARG A 158 0.64 -4.19 2.31
CA ARG A 158 -0.13 -2.94 2.19
C ARG A 158 -0.86 -2.88 0.86
N GLU A 159 -0.20 -3.24 -0.25
CA GLU A 159 -0.85 -3.31 -1.58
C GLU A 159 -1.93 -4.40 -1.63
N LEU A 160 -1.75 -5.52 -0.93
CA LEU A 160 -2.79 -6.53 -0.75
C LEU A 160 -4.04 -5.93 -0.09
N ARG A 161 -3.90 -5.32 1.09
CA ARG A 161 -5.04 -4.74 1.79
C ARG A 161 -5.71 -3.65 0.96
N ALA A 162 -4.93 -2.78 0.31
CA ALA A 162 -5.45 -1.75 -0.57
C ALA A 162 -6.24 -2.35 -1.75
N GLY A 163 -5.72 -3.39 -2.41
CA GLY A 163 -6.41 -4.06 -3.51
C GLY A 163 -7.72 -4.73 -3.08
N VAL A 164 -7.74 -5.38 -1.91
CA VAL A 164 -8.97 -5.94 -1.33
C VAL A 164 -10.01 -4.85 -1.08
N HIS A 165 -9.58 -3.73 -0.50
CA HIS A 165 -10.46 -2.59 -0.23
C HIS A 165 -10.99 -1.95 -1.51
N PHE A 166 -10.13 -1.74 -2.52
CA PHE A 166 -10.52 -1.14 -3.80
C PHE A 166 -11.49 -2.03 -4.58
N ASN A 167 -11.37 -3.35 -4.50
CA ASN A 167 -12.34 -4.26 -5.10
C ASN A 167 -13.72 -4.12 -4.44
N ALA A 168 -13.77 -4.09 -3.11
CA ALA A 168 -15.02 -3.89 -2.37
C ALA A 168 -15.65 -2.52 -2.68
N LEU A 169 -14.82 -1.47 -2.78
CA LEU A 169 -15.27 -0.13 -3.16
C LEU A 169 -15.83 -0.09 -4.59
N THR A 170 -15.14 -0.69 -5.55
CA THR A 170 -15.51 -0.65 -6.99
C THR A 170 -16.89 -1.21 -7.28
N ILE A 171 -17.33 -2.23 -6.52
CA ILE A 171 -18.65 -2.86 -6.72
C ILE A 171 -19.76 -2.28 -5.81
N SER A 172 -19.44 -1.29 -4.96
CA SER A 172 -20.37 -0.73 -3.98
C SER A 172 -21.29 0.37 -4.55
N GLY A 173 -20.91 0.96 -5.67
CA GLY A 173 -21.56 2.17 -6.21
C GLY A 173 -21.26 3.45 -5.45
N ILE A 174 -20.27 3.47 -4.56
CA ILE A 174 -19.69 4.70 -3.99
C ILE A 174 -18.63 5.22 -4.96
N ALA A 175 -18.74 6.49 -5.36
CA ALA A 175 -17.72 7.11 -6.19
C ALA A 175 -16.43 7.36 -5.37
N PRO A 176 -15.23 7.29 -5.96
CA PRO A 176 -13.98 7.48 -5.20
C PRO A 176 -13.89 8.83 -4.46
N VAL A 177 -14.41 9.91 -5.05
CA VAL A 177 -14.49 11.23 -4.39
C VAL A 177 -15.36 11.19 -3.12
N GLU A 178 -16.48 10.47 -3.15
CA GLU A 178 -17.37 10.29 -1.99
C GLU A 178 -16.67 9.45 -0.92
N ALA A 179 -15.95 8.39 -1.32
CA ALA A 179 -15.19 7.56 -0.41
C ALA A 179 -14.12 8.36 0.36
N HIS A 180 -13.42 9.28 -0.31
CA HIS A 180 -12.45 10.15 0.34
C HIS A 180 -13.09 11.14 1.33
N MET A 181 -14.22 11.72 0.93
CA MET A 181 -15.01 12.61 1.78
C MET A 181 -15.49 11.91 3.03
N LEU A 182 -16.01 10.68 2.91
CA LEU A 182 -16.46 9.84 4.02
C LEU A 182 -15.31 9.39 4.93
N ASN A 183 -14.11 9.20 4.39
CA ASN A 183 -12.94 8.74 5.14
C ASN A 183 -12.29 9.86 5.96
N LYS A 184 -11.82 10.93 5.31
CA LYS A 184 -11.00 11.98 5.93
C LYS A 184 -11.35 13.40 5.47
N GLY A 185 -12.44 13.56 4.72
CA GLY A 185 -12.99 14.87 4.36
C GLY A 185 -12.21 15.62 3.25
N PRO A 186 -12.44 16.93 3.12
CA PRO A 186 -12.07 17.70 1.92
C PRO A 186 -10.56 17.82 1.71
N GLN A 187 -9.76 17.97 2.77
CA GLN A 187 -8.30 18.09 2.66
C GLN A 187 -7.68 16.81 2.08
N TYR A 188 -8.15 15.66 2.56
CA TYR A 188 -7.70 14.36 2.05
C TYR A 188 -8.16 14.16 0.61
N THR A 189 -9.41 14.54 0.30
CA THR A 189 -9.97 14.45 -1.06
C THR A 189 -9.16 15.27 -2.07
N ALA A 190 -8.79 16.51 -1.71
CA ALA A 190 -7.95 17.37 -2.53
C ALA A 190 -6.54 16.80 -2.77
N MET A 191 -5.96 16.10 -1.78
CA MET A 191 -4.65 15.46 -1.91
C MET A 191 -4.59 14.38 -3.01
N PHE A 192 -5.73 13.78 -3.37
CA PHE A 192 -5.86 12.82 -4.46
C PHE A 192 -6.20 13.46 -5.82
N GLY A 193 -6.17 14.78 -5.90
CA GLY A 193 -6.34 15.55 -7.15
C GLY A 193 -7.79 15.80 -7.56
N TRP A 194 -8.77 15.48 -6.70
CA TRP A 194 -10.17 15.73 -7.00
C TRP A 194 -10.48 17.24 -7.01
N PRO A 195 -11.31 17.73 -7.95
CA PRO A 195 -11.72 19.13 -7.99
C PRO A 195 -12.93 19.42 -7.10
N GLU A 196 -13.01 20.64 -6.57
CA GLU A 196 -14.21 21.14 -5.91
C GLU A 196 -15.32 21.48 -6.93
N PRO A 197 -16.62 21.38 -6.55
CA PRO A 197 -17.12 20.93 -5.25
C PRO A 197 -17.07 19.39 -5.11
N PHE A 198 -16.73 18.91 -3.91
CA PHE A 198 -16.72 17.48 -3.61
C PHE A 198 -18.13 16.97 -3.30
N ALA A 199 -18.52 15.85 -3.93
CA ALA A 199 -19.68 15.08 -3.47
C ALA A 199 -19.35 14.46 -2.11
N ASP A 200 -20.14 14.79 -1.08
CA ASP A 200 -19.88 14.36 0.30
C ASP A 200 -20.15 12.86 0.55
N GLY A 201 -21.04 12.25 -0.24
CA GLY A 201 -21.44 10.87 -0.10
C GLY A 201 -22.20 10.55 1.19
N GLU A 202 -22.76 11.55 1.89
CA GLU A 202 -23.34 11.35 3.23
C GLU A 202 -24.43 10.27 3.26
N ASP A 203 -25.20 10.15 2.18
CA ASP A 203 -26.24 9.14 1.97
C ASP A 203 -25.69 7.70 1.90
N LYS A 204 -24.37 7.54 1.75
CA LYS A 204 -23.67 6.25 1.58
C LYS A 204 -22.81 5.87 2.79
N LYS A 205 -22.89 6.59 3.92
CA LYS A 205 -22.11 6.32 5.16
C LYS A 205 -22.19 4.86 5.62
N ASP A 206 -23.40 4.30 5.69
CA ASP A 206 -23.60 2.90 6.12
C ASP A 206 -22.97 1.92 5.12
N ARG A 207 -23.10 2.19 3.82
CA ARG A 207 -22.47 1.38 2.78
C ARG A 207 -20.94 1.46 2.84
N TYR A 208 -20.38 2.63 3.15
CA TYR A 208 -18.94 2.78 3.36
C TYR A 208 -18.46 1.91 4.54
N ALA A 209 -19.21 1.87 5.64
CA ALA A 209 -18.91 0.98 6.76
C ALA A 209 -18.99 -0.51 6.37
N GLU A 210 -19.94 -0.91 5.50
CA GLU A 210 -20.02 -2.27 4.97
C GLU A 210 -18.78 -2.65 4.13
N ILE A 211 -18.22 -1.72 3.37
CA ILE A 211 -16.97 -1.92 2.60
C ILE A 211 -15.79 -2.19 3.53
N GLU A 212 -15.66 -1.41 4.61
CA GLU A 212 -14.62 -1.64 5.62
C GLU A 212 -14.77 -3.02 6.28
N GLN A 213 -16.00 -3.41 6.63
CA GLN A 213 -16.28 -4.73 7.18
C GLN A 213 -15.97 -5.86 6.20
N ALA A 214 -16.32 -5.71 4.92
CA ALA A 214 -16.00 -6.68 3.89
C ALA A 214 -14.49 -6.81 3.67
N THR A 215 -13.77 -5.68 3.66
CA THR A 215 -12.31 -5.64 3.59
C THR A 215 -11.69 -6.40 4.76
N ASN A 216 -12.12 -6.10 5.98
CA ASN A 216 -11.58 -6.73 7.19
C ASN A 216 -11.88 -8.22 7.25
N ARG A 217 -13.10 -8.64 6.91
CA ARG A 217 -13.46 -10.06 6.81
C ARG A 217 -12.56 -10.80 5.83
N ARG A 218 -12.35 -10.22 4.64
CA ARG A 218 -11.50 -10.85 3.63
C ARG A 218 -10.04 -10.94 4.06
N MET A 219 -9.52 -9.94 4.76
CA MET A 219 -8.17 -10.00 5.33
C MET A 219 -8.06 -11.09 6.42
N VAL A 220 -9.08 -11.25 7.26
CA VAL A 220 -9.11 -12.34 8.27
C VAL A 220 -9.07 -13.72 7.59
N GLU A 221 -9.87 -13.95 6.55
CA GLU A 221 -9.85 -15.23 5.80
C GLU A 221 -8.46 -15.56 5.23
N ILE A 222 -7.75 -14.53 4.74
CA ILE A 222 -6.37 -14.68 4.23
C ILE A 222 -5.42 -15.06 5.38
N PHE A 223 -5.54 -14.40 6.53
CA PHE A 223 -4.75 -14.72 7.72
C PHE A 223 -5.01 -16.14 8.21
N GLU A 224 -6.27 -16.56 8.36
CA GLU A 224 -6.66 -17.91 8.80
C GLU A 224 -6.16 -19.01 7.86
N THR A 225 -5.96 -18.70 6.57
CA THR A 225 -5.41 -19.64 5.60
C THR A 225 -3.90 -19.84 5.76
N ALA A 226 -3.19 -18.79 6.19
CA ALA A 226 -1.72 -18.74 6.15
C ALA A 226 -1.06 -18.96 7.51
N LEU A 227 -1.69 -18.48 8.59
CA LEU A 227 -1.10 -18.34 9.92
C LEU A 227 -1.98 -19.00 10.97
N ASP A 228 -1.35 -19.64 11.95
CA ASP A 228 -2.06 -19.98 13.17
C ASP A 228 -2.31 -18.71 14.04
N PRO A 229 -3.19 -18.78 15.04
CA PRO A 229 -3.53 -17.60 15.83
C PRO A 229 -2.34 -17.00 16.62
N ALA A 230 -1.36 -17.80 17.05
CA ALA A 230 -0.18 -17.31 17.75
C ALA A 230 0.78 -16.60 16.78
N GLU A 231 0.92 -17.13 15.57
CA GLU A 231 1.68 -16.47 14.50
C GLU A 231 1.05 -15.14 14.08
N ALA A 232 -0.28 -15.08 13.98
CA ALA A 232 -0.98 -13.83 13.67
C ALA A 232 -0.78 -12.76 14.75
N GLU A 233 -0.87 -13.15 16.04
CA GLU A 233 -0.59 -12.25 17.17
C GLU A 233 0.87 -11.79 17.18
N GLU A 234 1.80 -12.70 16.90
CA GLU A 234 3.23 -12.38 16.80
C GLU A 234 3.51 -11.36 15.69
N LEU A 235 2.96 -11.57 14.49
CA LEU A 235 3.11 -10.65 13.36
C LEU A 235 2.54 -9.26 13.70
N ALA A 236 1.38 -9.21 14.35
CA ALA A 236 0.74 -7.96 14.75
C ALA A 236 1.61 -7.17 15.74
N ARG A 237 2.14 -7.87 16.76
CA ARG A 237 3.03 -7.28 17.76
C ARG A 237 4.31 -6.74 17.12
N LEU A 238 5.02 -7.58 16.36
CA LEU A 238 6.29 -7.21 15.72
C LEU A 238 6.12 -6.06 14.72
N SER A 239 5.07 -6.08 13.92
CA SER A 239 4.80 -4.99 12.96
C SER A 239 4.50 -3.67 13.67
N THR A 240 3.80 -3.72 14.81
CA THR A 240 3.51 -2.53 15.63
C THR A 240 4.76 -1.96 16.28
N GLU A 241 5.64 -2.82 16.80
CA GLU A 241 6.94 -2.42 17.38
C GLU A 241 7.86 -1.84 16.30
N ALA A 242 7.95 -2.48 15.13
CA ALA A 242 8.72 -1.97 13.99
C ALA A 242 8.22 -0.59 13.53
N LEU A 243 6.90 -0.37 13.46
CA LEU A 243 6.33 0.94 13.18
C LEU A 243 6.75 1.98 14.24
N ALA A 244 6.76 1.62 15.52
CA ALA A 244 7.17 2.52 16.59
C ALA A 244 8.63 2.96 16.42
N THR A 245 9.53 2.02 16.10
CA THR A 245 10.92 2.33 15.74
C THR A 245 11.01 3.25 14.54
N PHE A 246 10.22 2.98 13.51
CA PHE A 246 10.18 3.80 12.29
C PHE A 246 9.78 5.25 12.60
N LYS A 247 8.70 5.45 13.36
CA LYS A 247 8.23 6.78 13.77
C LYS A 247 9.21 7.54 14.65
N ALA A 248 10.03 6.82 15.43
CA ALA A 248 11.06 7.43 16.26
C ALA A 248 12.32 7.80 15.48
N GLY A 249 12.66 7.04 14.42
CA GLY A 249 13.87 7.20 13.64
C GLY A 249 13.73 8.07 12.38
N VAL A 250 12.54 8.14 11.80
CA VAL A 250 12.29 8.93 10.59
C VAL A 250 11.99 10.38 10.98
N PRO A 251 12.76 11.38 10.48
CA PRO A 251 12.48 12.78 10.76
C PRO A 251 11.13 13.21 10.16
N GLY A 252 10.42 14.10 10.88
CA GLY A 252 9.15 14.68 10.44
C GLY A 252 9.31 15.80 9.42
#